data_AF-A0A392P6D5-F1
#
_entry.id   AF-A0A392P6D5-F1
#
_cell.length_a   1.000
_cell.length_b   1.000
_cell.length_c   1.000
_cell.angle_alpha   90.00
_cell.angle_beta   90.00
_cell.angle_gamma   90.00
#
_symmetry.space_group_name_H-M   'P 1'
#
loop_
_entity.id
_entity.type
_entity.pdbx_description
1 polymer ?
#
loop_
_entity_poly.entity_id
_entity_poly.type
_entity_poly.pdbx_seq_one_letter_code
_entity_poly.pdbx_strand_id
1 'polypeptide(L)'
;LQIPQNSAGLIEYRAHPFWLQKYCPSHERDGTPRCCSCQRMESTDTKYLLLDDGRKLCLECLDSAIMDTHECQPLYLEIQEFYEGLHMKIEQQIPMLLVERQALNEAMEGEKNGHHHLPETRGLCLSEEQTVPTILRRPSIGAGYRVIDMITEPFRLIRRCEVTAILVLYGLP
;
A
#
# COMPACT_ATOMS: atom_id res chain seq x y z
N LEU A 1 21.00 -28.42 7.33
CA LEU A 1 19.58 -28.50 7.72
C LEU A 1 18.98 -29.79 7.18
N GLN A 2 18.73 -30.78 8.03
CA GLN A 2 18.14 -32.06 7.63
C GLN A 2 16.62 -31.99 7.83
N ILE A 3 15.85 -32.18 6.76
CA ILE A 3 14.38 -32.24 6.83
C ILE A 3 14.00 -33.62 7.41
N PRO A 4 13.23 -33.68 8.51
CA PRO A 4 12.89 -34.95 9.15
C PRO A 4 11.96 -35.79 8.27
N GLN A 5 11.97 -37.11 8.48
CA GLN A 5 10.99 -38.01 7.89
C GLN A 5 9.62 -37.83 8.52
N ASN A 6 8.56 -38.03 7.73
CA ASN A 6 7.18 -38.08 8.22
C ASN A 6 6.89 -39.42 8.94
N SER A 7 5.66 -39.59 9.44
CA SER A 7 5.23 -40.81 10.15
C SER A 7 5.29 -42.09 9.30
N ALA A 8 5.38 -41.96 7.97
CA ALA A 8 5.56 -43.09 7.03
C ALA A 8 7.05 -43.34 6.68
N GLY A 9 8.00 -42.63 7.30
CA GLY A 9 9.43 -42.76 7.00
C GLY A 9 9.87 -42.07 5.70
N LEU A 10 9.03 -41.25 5.08
CA LEU A 10 9.35 -40.52 3.84
C LEU A 10 9.76 -39.08 4.14
N ILE A 11 10.71 -38.54 3.36
CA ILE A 11 11.07 -37.12 3.45
C ILE A 11 10.11 -36.33 2.56
N GLU A 12 9.22 -35.57 3.18
CA GLU A 12 8.36 -34.60 2.51
C GLU A 12 8.93 -33.20 2.71
N TYR A 13 9.04 -32.43 1.63
CA TYR A 13 9.50 -31.05 1.69
C TYR A 13 8.70 -30.17 0.73
N ARG A 14 8.67 -28.87 1.05
CA ARG A 14 8.25 -27.82 0.12
C ARG A 14 9.45 -26.96 -0.23
N ALA A 15 9.34 -26.19 -1.31
CA ALA A 15 10.37 -25.28 -1.75
C ALA A 15 9.79 -23.89 -1.97
N HIS A 16 10.53 -22.87 -1.57
CA HIS A 16 10.20 -21.51 -1.94
C HIS A 16 10.20 -21.37 -3.49
N PRO A 17 9.16 -20.81 -4.13
CA PRO A 17 9.02 -20.82 -5.60
C PRO A 17 10.19 -20.20 -6.36
N PHE A 18 10.75 -19.11 -5.84
CA PHE A 18 11.87 -18.41 -6.47
C PHE A 18 13.25 -18.89 -5.95
N TRP A 19 13.48 -18.80 -4.63
CA TRP A 19 14.76 -19.14 -4.01
C TRP A 19 15.07 -20.63 -3.89
N LEU A 20 14.09 -21.51 -4.16
CA LEU A 20 14.21 -22.96 -4.00
C LEU A 20 14.66 -23.42 -2.58
N GLN A 21 14.51 -22.55 -1.57
CA GLN A 21 14.77 -22.89 -0.17
C GLN A 21 13.85 -24.05 0.22
N LYS A 22 14.42 -25.22 0.50
CA LYS A 22 13.68 -26.41 0.91
C LYS A 22 13.37 -26.34 2.41
N TYR A 23 12.13 -26.65 2.78
CA TYR A 23 11.66 -26.62 4.17
C TYR A 23 10.63 -27.73 4.45
N CYS A 24 10.51 -28.11 5.72
CA CYS A 24 9.48 -29.07 6.16
C CYS A 24 8.09 -28.43 6.10
N PRO A 25 7.03 -29.13 5.59
CA PRO A 25 5.68 -28.57 5.52
C PRO A 25 5.09 -28.11 6.86
N SER A 26 5.61 -28.57 8.01
CA SER A 26 5.20 -28.09 9.33
C SER A 26 5.43 -26.58 9.52
N HIS A 27 6.47 -26.03 8.87
CA HIS A 27 6.83 -24.61 8.96
C HIS A 27 5.81 -23.67 8.31
N GLU A 28 4.79 -24.20 7.63
CA GLU A 28 3.65 -23.39 7.18
C GLU A 28 2.67 -23.05 8.30
N ARG A 29 2.73 -23.76 9.43
CA ARG A 29 1.73 -23.65 10.52
C ARG A 29 2.33 -23.40 11.90
N ASP A 30 3.63 -23.56 12.09
CA ASP A 30 4.28 -23.45 13.40
C ASP A 30 4.70 -22.02 13.78
N GLY A 31 4.43 -21.04 12.92
CA GLY A 31 4.79 -19.64 13.15
C GLY A 31 6.25 -19.30 12.82
N THR A 32 6.98 -20.18 12.13
CA THR A 32 8.33 -19.89 11.63
C THR A 32 8.33 -18.57 10.85
N PRO A 33 9.10 -17.55 11.29
CA PRO A 33 9.07 -16.25 10.65
C PRO A 33 9.58 -16.30 9.21
N ARG A 34 9.08 -15.36 8.41
CA ARG A 34 9.52 -15.15 7.02
C ARG A 34 10.01 -13.73 6.84
N CYS A 35 10.93 -13.55 5.91
CA CYS A 35 11.37 -12.24 5.50
C CYS A 35 10.23 -11.51 4.77
N CYS A 36 9.87 -10.30 5.19
CA CYS A 36 8.77 -9.53 4.59
C CYS A 36 9.02 -9.13 3.13
N SER A 37 10.29 -9.06 2.71
CA SER A 37 10.69 -8.79 1.32
C SER A 37 10.71 -10.08 0.48
N CYS A 38 11.59 -11.03 0.79
CA CYS A 38 11.87 -12.18 -0.06
C CYS A 38 11.13 -13.47 0.31
N GLN A 39 10.36 -13.48 1.41
CA GLN A 39 9.52 -14.59 1.89
C GLN A 39 10.26 -15.89 2.29
N ARG A 40 11.60 -15.88 2.29
CA ARG A 40 12.42 -16.98 2.84
C ARG A 40 12.17 -17.14 4.34
N MET A 41 12.06 -18.39 4.78
CA MET A 41 11.91 -18.73 6.19
C MET A 41 13.21 -18.45 6.95
N GLU A 42 13.07 -17.91 8.15
CA GLU A 42 14.18 -17.75 9.10
C GLU A 42 14.63 -19.13 9.58
N SER A 43 15.86 -19.53 9.23
CA SER A 43 16.45 -20.78 9.70
C SER A 43 17.08 -20.61 11.08
N THR A 44 17.31 -21.71 11.80
CA THR A 44 17.93 -21.69 13.15
C THR A 44 19.31 -21.02 13.18
N ASP A 45 20.05 -21.09 12.07
CA ASP A 45 21.43 -20.59 11.95
C ASP A 45 21.48 -19.12 11.49
N THR A 46 20.33 -18.52 11.16
CA THR A 46 20.22 -17.17 10.62
C THR A 46 19.38 -16.29 11.54
N LYS A 47 19.79 -15.05 11.74
CA LYS A 47 18.99 -14.06 12.47
C LYS A 47 18.46 -13.02 11.51
N TYR A 48 17.15 -12.79 11.54
CA TYR A 48 16.54 -11.68 10.82
C TYR A 48 16.44 -10.45 11.73
N LEU A 49 16.51 -9.26 11.13
CA LEU A 49 16.24 -8.00 11.82
C LEU A 49 14.73 -7.89 12.07
N LEU A 50 14.35 -7.52 13.29
CA LEU A 50 12.96 -7.19 13.64
C LEU A 50 12.74 -5.69 13.37
N LEU A 51 11.73 -5.37 12.56
CA LEU A 51 11.30 -4.00 12.29
C LEU A 51 10.32 -3.53 13.37
N ASP A 52 10.13 -2.22 13.50
CA ASP A 52 9.29 -1.62 14.54
C ASP A 52 7.81 -2.01 14.43
N ASP A 53 7.35 -2.34 13.22
CA ASP A 53 5.98 -2.82 12.95
C ASP A 53 5.80 -4.34 13.14
N GLY A 54 6.84 -5.01 13.66
CA GLY A 54 6.88 -6.43 13.98
C GLY A 54 7.22 -7.35 12.81
N ARG A 55 7.43 -6.82 11.59
CA ARG A 55 7.92 -7.60 10.45
C ARG A 55 9.38 -8.00 10.66
N LYS A 56 9.81 -9.05 9.95
CA LYS A 56 11.21 -9.49 9.97
C LYS A 56 11.86 -9.34 8.59
N LEU A 57 13.09 -8.88 8.56
CA LEU A 57 13.87 -8.68 7.33
C LEU A 57 15.17 -9.49 7.41
N CYS A 58 15.44 -10.31 6.38
CA CYS A 58 16.71 -11.04 6.31
C CYS A 58 17.86 -10.10 5.94
N LEU A 59 19.08 -10.43 6.34
CA LEU A 59 20.25 -9.55 6.14
C LEU A 59 20.51 -9.25 4.65
N GLU A 60 20.33 -10.23 3.76
CA GLU A 60 20.48 -9.98 2.31
C GLU A 60 19.46 -8.97 1.77
N CYS A 61 18.23 -8.91 2.32
CA CYS A 61 17.25 -7.92 1.89
C CYS A 61 17.42 -6.57 2.60
N LEU A 62 18.07 -6.57 3.78
CA LEU A 62 18.40 -5.34 4.50
C LEU A 62 19.38 -4.49 3.69
N ASP A 63 20.33 -5.12 3.00
CA ASP A 63 21.34 -4.42 2.20
C ASP A 63 20.76 -3.55 1.08
N SER A 64 19.54 -3.85 0.63
CA SER A 64 18.84 -3.10 -0.41
C SER A 64 17.57 -2.41 0.09
N ALA A 65 17.22 -2.52 1.38
CA ALA A 65 15.96 -2.00 1.88
C ALA A 65 16.01 -0.48 2.07
N ILE A 66 14.95 0.20 1.67
CA ILE A 66 14.77 1.64 1.91
C ILE A 66 14.05 1.83 3.23
N MET A 67 14.71 2.50 4.17
CA MET A 67 14.24 2.62 5.55
C MET A 67 13.68 4.01 5.85
N ASP A 68 14.12 5.03 5.11
CA ASP A 68 13.65 6.40 5.30
C ASP A 68 13.10 7.03 4.00
N THR A 69 12.18 7.96 4.18
CA THR A 69 11.57 8.72 3.08
C THR A 69 12.59 9.50 2.26
N HIS A 70 13.67 10.01 2.85
CA HIS A 70 14.70 10.75 2.10
C HIS A 70 15.46 9.87 1.11
N GLU A 71 15.65 8.59 1.42
CA GLU A 71 16.33 7.63 0.55
C GLU A 71 15.48 7.28 -0.69
N CYS A 72 14.15 7.41 -0.59
CA CYS A 72 13.22 7.16 -1.67
C CYS A 72 13.08 8.34 -2.65
N GLN A 73 13.50 9.55 -2.26
CA GLN A 73 13.33 10.76 -3.08
C GLN A 73 13.93 10.67 -4.50
N PRO A 74 15.15 10.14 -4.70
CA PRO A 74 15.70 9.97 -6.05
C PRO A 74 14.80 9.13 -6.96
N LEU A 75 14.26 8.00 -6.44
CA LEU A 75 13.34 7.15 -7.19
C LEU A 75 12.06 7.90 -7.58
N TYR A 76 11.51 8.71 -6.67
CA TYR A 76 10.31 9.49 -6.96
C TYR A 76 10.53 10.50 -8.09
N LEU A 77 11.68 11.18 -8.11
CA LEU A 77 12.05 12.10 -9.20
C LEU A 77 12.20 11.36 -10.53
N GLU A 78 12.85 10.20 -10.55
CA GLU A 78 12.97 9.37 -11.76
C GLU A 78 11.60 8.93 -12.30
N ILE A 79 10.66 8.59 -11.41
CA ILE A 79 9.28 8.25 -11.80
C ILE A 79 8.59 9.48 -12.43
N GLN A 80 8.74 10.67 -11.84
CA GLN A 80 8.15 11.90 -12.40
C GLN A 80 8.73 12.21 -13.80
N GLU A 81 10.05 12.11 -13.97
CA GLU A 81 10.73 12.31 -15.24
C GLU A 81 10.27 11.29 -16.30
N PHE A 82 10.09 10.03 -15.91
CA PHE A 82 9.55 8.99 -16.80
C PHE A 82 8.17 9.35 -17.34
N TYR A 83 7.25 9.79 -16.47
CA TYR A 83 5.91 10.20 -16.90
C TYR A 83 5.92 11.51 -17.72
N GLU A 84 6.82 12.45 -17.41
CA GLU A 84 7.02 13.63 -18.25
C GLU A 84 7.49 13.26 -19.66
N GLY A 85 8.40 12.27 -19.78
CA GLY A 85 8.83 11.70 -21.06
C GLY A 85 7.71 11.05 -21.87
N LEU A 86 6.63 10.62 -21.22
CA LEU A 86 5.40 10.10 -21.84
C LEU A 86 4.36 11.20 -22.14
N HIS A 87 4.70 12.47 -22.00
CA HIS A 87 3.79 13.61 -22.09
C HIS A 87 2.65 13.56 -21.04
N MET A 88 2.89 12.91 -19.91
CA MET A 88 1.96 12.78 -18.77
C MET A 88 2.53 13.47 -17.54
N LYS A 89 3.03 14.70 -17.71
CA LYS A 89 3.67 15.44 -16.63
C LYS A 89 2.75 15.57 -15.41
N ILE A 90 3.26 15.17 -14.26
CA ILE A 90 2.58 15.33 -12.97
C ILE A 90 2.94 16.74 -12.46
N GLU A 91 2.03 17.70 -12.64
CA GLU A 91 2.25 19.09 -12.20
C GLU A 91 2.18 19.25 -10.67
N GLN A 92 1.47 18.33 -10.03
CA GLN A 92 1.25 18.34 -8.58
C GLN A 92 2.49 17.82 -7.84
N GLN A 93 2.85 18.51 -6.76
CA GLN A 93 3.83 18.00 -5.80
C GLN A 93 3.13 17.06 -4.82
N ILE A 94 3.29 15.75 -5.03
CA ILE A 94 2.67 14.74 -4.19
C ILE A 94 3.74 14.16 -3.27
N PRO A 95 3.65 14.34 -1.94
CA PRO A 95 4.61 13.74 -1.02
C PRO A 95 4.52 12.21 -1.06
N MET A 96 5.65 11.55 -1.28
CA MET A 96 5.82 10.12 -1.07
C MET A 96 6.39 9.90 0.34
N LEU A 97 5.72 9.09 1.16
CA LEU A 97 6.06 8.85 2.56
C LEU A 97 6.25 7.35 2.79
N LEU A 98 7.40 6.98 3.35
CA LEU A 98 7.59 5.64 3.88
C LEU A 98 6.95 5.53 5.26
N VAL A 99 6.10 4.51 5.44
CA VAL A 99 5.30 4.34 6.65
C VAL A 99 5.28 2.90 7.13
N GLU A 100 4.99 2.72 8.40
CA GLU A 100 4.74 1.42 9.00
C GLU A 100 3.42 0.79 8.53
N ARG A 101 3.32 -0.53 8.66
CA ARG A 101 2.10 -1.29 8.34
C ARG A 101 0.85 -0.75 9.01
N GLN A 102 0.98 -0.26 10.25
CA GLN A 102 -0.13 0.29 11.02
C GLN A 102 -0.80 1.47 10.30
N ALA A 103 0.00 2.42 9.79
CA ALA A 103 -0.51 3.58 9.07
C ALA A 103 -1.23 3.20 7.77
N LEU A 104 -0.73 2.18 7.05
CA LEU A 104 -1.41 1.67 5.85
C LEU A 104 -2.75 1.03 6.18
N ASN A 105 -2.81 0.22 7.25
CA ASN A 105 -4.05 -0.41 7.69
C ASN A 105 -5.09 0.62 8.11
N GLU A 106 -4.68 1.65 8.87
CA GLU A 106 -5.57 2.74 9.29
C GLU A 106 -6.14 3.51 8.10
N ALA A 107 -5.32 3.79 7.08
CA ALA A 107 -5.80 4.43 5.86
C ALA A 107 -6.76 3.53 5.05
N MET A 108 -6.58 2.20 5.08
CA MET A 108 -7.50 1.25 4.43
C MET A 108 -8.83 1.07 5.16
N GLU A 109 -8.86 1.23 6.49
CA GLU A 109 -10.10 1.02 7.28
C GLU A 109 -11.21 2.02 6.91
N GLY A 110 -10.91 3.09 6.18
CA GLY A 110 -11.90 3.97 5.54
C GLY A 110 -12.68 3.33 4.37
N GLU A 111 -12.23 2.19 3.83
CA GLU A 111 -12.73 1.55 2.60
C GLU A 111 -13.39 0.16 2.85
N LYS A 112 -14.13 -0.01 3.96
CA LYS A 112 -14.70 -1.32 4.41
C LYS A 112 -15.87 -1.88 3.57
N ASN A 113 -15.68 -2.11 2.26
CA ASN A 113 -16.63 -2.83 1.39
C ASN A 113 -15.97 -3.95 0.56
N GLY A 114 -15.04 -4.73 1.12
CA GLY A 114 -14.42 -5.85 0.41
C GLY A 114 -14.17 -7.07 1.30
N HIS A 115 -14.72 -8.23 0.91
CA HIS A 115 -14.36 -9.52 1.50
C HIS A 115 -13.08 -10.05 0.86
N HIS A 116 -11.91 -9.79 1.44
CA HIS A 116 -10.67 -10.41 0.95
C HIS A 116 -9.74 -10.81 2.09
N HIS A 117 -9.27 -12.06 2.06
CA HIS A 117 -7.97 -12.44 2.60
C HIS A 117 -6.90 -11.78 1.72
N LEU A 118 -6.48 -10.55 2.03
CA LEU A 118 -5.52 -9.79 1.20
C LEU A 118 -4.06 -10.02 1.62
N PRO A 119 -3.11 -10.12 0.66
CA PRO A 119 -1.70 -9.88 0.93
C PRO A 119 -1.50 -8.50 1.59
N GLU A 120 -0.46 -8.39 2.40
CA GLU A 120 -0.07 -7.15 3.09
C GLU A 120 -0.02 -5.96 2.10
N THR A 121 -0.81 -4.92 2.34
CA THR A 121 -0.80 -3.69 1.54
C THR A 121 0.56 -3.04 1.65
N ARG A 122 1.19 -2.81 0.48
CA ARG A 122 2.55 -2.26 0.39
C ARG A 122 2.59 -0.78 0.05
N GLY A 123 1.45 -0.20 -0.30
CA GLY A 123 1.32 1.23 -0.54
C GLY A 123 -0.11 1.60 -0.93
N LEU A 124 -0.43 2.88 -0.78
CA LEU A 124 -1.73 3.46 -1.09
C LEU A 124 -1.62 4.96 -1.37
N CYS A 125 -2.56 5.49 -2.13
CA CYS A 125 -2.69 6.93 -2.36
C CYS A 125 -3.77 7.50 -1.45
N LEU A 126 -3.44 8.55 -0.70
CA LEU A 126 -4.43 9.38 -0.03
C LEU A 126 -5.01 10.37 -1.03
N SER A 127 -6.32 10.60 -0.97
CA SER A 127 -6.98 11.57 -1.83
C SER A 127 -8.08 12.32 -1.12
N GLU A 128 -8.28 13.57 -1.51
CA GLU A 128 -9.43 14.36 -1.11
C GLU A 128 -10.50 14.32 -2.20
N GLU A 129 -11.73 14.01 -1.80
CA GLU A 129 -12.89 14.03 -2.68
C GLU A 129 -13.83 15.18 -2.32
N GLN A 130 -13.99 16.12 -3.25
CA GLN A 130 -15.03 17.14 -3.15
C GLN A 130 -16.29 16.67 -3.86
N THR A 131 -17.24 16.18 -3.09
CA THR A 131 -18.61 15.90 -3.58
C THR A 131 -19.48 17.11 -3.31
N VAL A 132 -19.92 17.80 -4.37
CA VAL A 132 -20.97 18.81 -4.27
C VAL A 132 -22.29 18.08 -4.59
N PRO A 133 -23.18 17.84 -3.61
CA PRO A 133 -24.38 17.05 -3.86
C PRO A 133 -25.51 17.87 -4.50
N THR A 134 -25.52 19.20 -4.32
CA THR A 134 -26.59 20.09 -4.81
C THR A 134 -26.10 21.54 -4.86
N ILE A 135 -26.38 22.26 -5.94
CA ILE A 135 -26.19 23.72 -6.02
C ILE A 135 -27.56 24.39 -6.03
N LEU A 136 -27.84 25.22 -5.02
CA LEU A 136 -29.05 26.06 -4.95
C LEU A 136 -28.66 27.53 -5.14
N ARG A 137 -29.24 28.20 -6.14
CA ARG A 137 -29.04 29.65 -6.32
C ARG A 137 -29.80 30.42 -5.24
N ARG A 138 -29.15 31.38 -4.59
CA ARG A 138 -29.78 32.23 -3.55
C ARG A 138 -30.82 33.17 -4.21
N PRO A 139 -32.10 33.19 -3.77
CA PRO A 139 -33.06 34.13 -4.32
C PRO A 139 -32.71 35.56 -3.87
N SER A 140 -32.63 36.50 -4.81
CA SER A 140 -32.57 37.93 -4.48
C SER A 140 -33.99 38.45 -4.25
N ILE A 141 -34.33 38.73 -2.99
CA ILE A 141 -35.60 39.37 -2.64
C ILE A 141 -35.44 40.88 -2.81
N GLY A 142 -35.79 41.38 -3.99
CA GLY A 142 -36.14 42.79 -4.18
C GLY A 142 -37.59 43.01 -3.72
N ALA A 143 -37.86 44.16 -3.10
CA ALA A 143 -39.16 44.49 -2.51
C ALA A 143 -40.33 44.25 -3.48
N GLY A 144 -41.12 43.20 -3.22
CA GLY A 144 -42.50 43.08 -3.72
C GLY A 144 -42.82 41.94 -4.70
N TYR A 145 -41.86 41.25 -5.31
CA TYR A 145 -42.17 40.18 -6.28
C TYR A 145 -41.64 38.81 -5.83
N ARG A 146 -42.58 37.88 -5.57
CA ARG A 146 -42.27 36.45 -5.43
C ARG A 146 -41.86 35.93 -6.79
N VAL A 147 -40.63 35.42 -6.91
CA VAL A 147 -40.16 34.76 -8.14
C VAL A 147 -40.93 33.44 -8.26
N ILE A 148 -41.93 33.42 -9.15
CA ILE A 148 -42.65 32.22 -9.60
C ILE A 148 -41.86 31.72 -10.82
N ASP A 149 -41.55 30.42 -10.85
CA ASP A 149 -40.70 29.72 -11.82
C ASP A 149 -39.18 29.93 -11.71
N MET A 150 -38.57 29.20 -10.78
CA MET A 150 -37.16 28.82 -10.85
C MET A 150 -37.06 27.45 -11.53
N ILE A 151 -36.74 27.42 -12.82
CA ILE A 151 -36.37 26.17 -13.51
C ILE A 151 -34.94 25.84 -13.08
N THR A 152 -34.77 24.71 -12.40
CA THR A 152 -33.46 24.16 -12.05
C THR A 152 -33.13 23.04 -13.02
N GLU A 153 -31.97 23.14 -13.67
CA GLU A 153 -31.49 22.10 -14.58
C GLU A 153 -30.50 21.18 -13.84
N PRO A 154 -30.56 19.85 -14.03
CA PRO A 154 -29.59 18.93 -13.43
C PRO A 154 -28.19 19.21 -13.98
N PHE A 155 -27.32 19.80 -13.16
CA PHE A 155 -25.91 19.97 -13.51
C PHE A 155 -25.11 18.77 -12.96
N ARG A 156 -24.55 17.96 -13.86
CA ARG A 156 -23.68 16.84 -13.47
C ARG A 156 -22.34 17.39 -13.01
N LEU A 157 -22.09 17.32 -11.71
CA LEU A 157 -20.85 17.79 -11.12
C LEU A 157 -19.71 16.82 -11.47
N ILE A 158 -18.57 17.38 -11.84
CA ILE A 158 -17.36 16.63 -12.15
C ILE A 158 -16.72 16.25 -10.82
N ARG A 159 -16.57 14.94 -10.57
CA ARG A 159 -15.82 14.42 -9.43
C ARG A 159 -14.39 14.93 -9.55
N ARG A 160 -13.94 15.69 -8.54
CA ARG A 160 -12.53 16.08 -8.39
C ARG A 160 -11.95 15.24 -7.27
N CYS A 161 -10.94 14.46 -7.63
CA CYS A 161 -10.18 13.63 -6.71
C CYS A 161 -8.74 14.08 -6.89
N GLU A 162 -8.18 14.68 -5.84
CA GLU A 162 -6.80 15.15 -5.81
C GLU A 162 -6.01 14.25 -4.88
N VAL A 163 -4.91 13.68 -5.37
CA VAL A 163 -4.03 12.84 -4.56
C VAL A 163 -3.23 13.75 -3.64
N THR A 164 -3.30 13.53 -2.33
CA THR A 164 -2.63 14.39 -1.34
C THR A 164 -1.34 13.79 -0.81
N ALA A 165 -1.18 12.46 -0.87
CA ALA A 165 0.05 11.76 -0.52
C ALA A 165 0.09 10.35 -1.12
N ILE A 166 1.29 9.81 -1.29
CA ILE A 166 1.53 8.39 -1.59
C ILE A 166 2.21 7.78 -0.37
N LEU A 167 1.57 6.81 0.26
CA LEU A 167 2.16 6.04 1.35
C LEU A 167 2.74 4.74 0.81
N VAL A 168 3.96 4.39 1.22
CA VAL A 168 4.63 3.14 0.84
C VAL A 168 5.17 2.47 2.09
N LEU A 169 5.05 1.14 2.17
CA LEU A 169 5.55 0.38 3.31
C LEU A 169 7.09 0.41 3.32
N TYR A 170 7.69 0.85 4.43
CA TYR A 170 9.16 0.87 4.58
C TYR A 170 9.76 -0.54 4.67
N GLY A 171 11.09 -0.64 4.53
CA GLY A 171 11.81 -1.91 4.68
C GLY A 171 11.58 -2.88 3.50
N LEU A 172 11.19 -2.32 2.35
CA LEU A 172 11.14 -2.99 1.07
C LEU A 172 12.31 -2.48 0.19
N PRO A 173 12.82 -3.30 -0.73
CA PRO A 173 13.82 -2.87 -1.70
C PRO A 173 13.25 -1.90 -2.73
#